data_AF-G9YDL7-F1
#
_entry.id   AF-G9YDL7-F1
#
_cell.length_a   1.000
_cell.length_b   1.000
_cell.length_c   1.000
_cell.angle_alpha   90.00
_cell.angle_beta   90.00
_cell.angle_gamma   90.00
#
_symmetry.space_group_name_H-M   'P 1'
#
loop_
_entity.id
_entity.type
_entity.pdbx_description
1 polymer ?
#
loop_
_entity_poly.entity_id
_entity_poly.type
_entity_poly.pdbx_seq_one_letter_code
_entity_poly.pdbx_strand_id
1 'polypeptide(L)'
;MQVGLSTSSLQTSTSSPLTRGSIDAPQSVRNRGVADTTALPASFPESPLISARPLRYNVQLNQQLTAVQQADSFLSQTESQLLQLRHSAAHASARPDTLRQQAKGLLNLLDNRAQISGNTVDRHFNVTLEGKSQVNFTLPDSDKLLQSGEAETLVFSLGGNKREMAAVTLPKNGSERQVVMHLNQGLGRFGVHARQDGNGSVSFSVDESRWARVSSHLSVRGEDKRFNTSFSALTPQVEPAIGDTLMQIAAQPERLRERGAEMLTALEQITFQRGKLRFQQERVRTRIEGMATPYEPQQALSVSQTLGEHLQNSGSQFSRLTQALSAQANVRLGTVKNLLG
;
A
#
# COMPACT_ATOMS: atom_id res chain seq x y z
N MET A 1 12.92 21.30 -50.73
CA MET A 1 14.15 22.02 -51.09
C MET A 1 14.85 22.44 -49.81
N GLN A 2 16.18 22.30 -49.82
CA GLN A 2 17.11 22.66 -48.75
C GLN A 2 16.90 24.08 -48.21
N VAL A 3 17.15 24.26 -46.91
CA VAL A 3 17.73 25.50 -46.40
C VAL A 3 18.89 25.12 -45.48
N GLY A 4 20.10 25.27 -46.01
CA GLY A 4 21.35 25.23 -45.25
C GLY A 4 21.65 26.60 -44.66
N LEU A 5 22.34 26.63 -43.53
CA LEU A 5 22.97 27.84 -43.02
C LEU A 5 24.46 27.57 -42.80
N SER A 6 25.24 28.31 -43.58
CA SER A 6 26.69 28.30 -43.61
C SER A 6 27.28 29.16 -42.49
N THR A 7 28.47 28.72 -42.10
CA THR A 7 29.51 29.34 -41.28
C THR A 7 29.77 30.82 -41.56
N SER A 8 30.19 31.60 -40.55
CA SER A 8 31.52 32.24 -40.53
C SER A 8 31.79 33.01 -39.23
N SER A 9 33.06 32.93 -38.82
CA SER A 9 33.78 33.55 -37.71
C SER A 9 33.82 35.09 -37.71
N LEU A 10 34.12 35.68 -36.55
CA LEU A 10 34.87 36.95 -36.47
C LEU A 10 35.68 37.05 -35.16
N GLN A 11 36.83 37.70 -35.32
CA GLN A 11 37.99 37.81 -34.44
C GLN A 11 37.95 39.06 -33.53
N THR A 12 39.03 39.22 -32.75
CA THR A 12 39.57 40.45 -32.10
C THR A 12 39.03 40.73 -30.68
N SER A 13 39.84 41.11 -29.67
CA SER A 13 40.97 42.05 -29.70
C SER A 13 41.89 41.96 -28.44
N THR A 14 43.17 42.23 -28.70
CA THR A 14 44.25 42.88 -27.92
C THR A 14 44.06 43.31 -26.45
N SER A 15 45.06 43.02 -25.60
CA SER A 15 45.99 44.03 -25.04
C SER A 15 46.95 43.42 -23.99
N SER A 16 48.24 43.74 -24.11
CA SER A 16 49.24 43.71 -23.03
C SER A 16 49.44 45.17 -22.56
N PRO A 17 49.76 45.48 -21.28
CA PRO A 17 51.19 45.52 -20.86
C PRO A 17 51.50 45.29 -19.35
N LEU A 18 52.78 44.93 -19.10
CA LEU A 18 53.70 45.29 -18.00
C LEU A 18 53.26 45.30 -16.51
N THR A 19 53.99 44.56 -15.64
CA THR A 19 54.82 45.07 -14.51
C THR A 19 55.11 43.98 -13.44
N ARG A 20 56.34 43.99 -12.90
CA ARG A 20 56.87 43.15 -11.80
C ARG A 20 56.15 43.39 -10.47
N GLY A 21 56.00 42.34 -9.66
CA GLY A 21 56.00 42.47 -8.19
C GLY A 21 55.27 41.39 -7.40
N SER A 22 56.04 40.72 -6.52
CA SER A 22 55.63 40.12 -5.24
C SER A 22 55.01 38.70 -5.18
N ILE A 23 55.53 38.00 -4.17
CA ILE A 23 55.27 36.66 -3.63
C ILE A 23 53.94 36.66 -2.85
N ASP A 24 53.09 35.62 -2.96
CA ASP A 24 52.64 34.74 -1.86
C ASP A 24 51.61 33.66 -2.33
N ALA A 25 51.55 32.53 -1.62
CA ALA A 25 50.71 31.34 -1.86
C ALA A 25 49.19 31.57 -1.58
N PRO A 26 48.25 30.60 -1.77
CA PRO A 26 48.31 29.26 -2.36
C PRO A 26 47.37 29.10 -3.59
N GLN A 27 47.70 28.16 -4.49
CA GLN A 27 46.88 27.84 -5.65
C GLN A 27 45.53 27.24 -5.24
N SER A 28 44.47 27.99 -5.51
CA SER A 28 43.08 27.56 -5.52
C SER A 28 42.84 26.46 -6.57
N VAL A 29 42.14 25.42 -6.16
CA VAL A 29 41.60 24.33 -7.00
C VAL A 29 40.87 24.90 -8.22
N ARG A 30 41.40 24.67 -9.43
CA ARG A 30 40.65 24.83 -10.68
C ARG A 30 40.10 23.49 -11.11
N ASN A 31 38.76 23.45 -11.20
CA ASN A 31 37.97 22.42 -11.86
C ASN A 31 38.58 22.05 -13.20
N ARG A 32 39.11 20.82 -13.29
CA ARG A 32 39.46 20.18 -14.55
C ARG A 32 38.14 19.66 -15.16
N GLY A 33 37.90 20.07 -16.40
CA GLY A 33 36.72 19.70 -17.17
C GLY A 33 36.49 18.19 -17.15
N VAL A 34 35.21 17.83 -17.05
CA VAL A 34 34.71 16.46 -17.19
C VAL A 34 35.05 16.01 -18.61
N ALA A 35 36.15 15.27 -18.75
CA ALA A 35 36.36 14.42 -19.90
C ALA A 35 35.36 13.26 -19.79
N ASP A 36 34.56 13.08 -20.85
CA ASP A 36 33.77 11.87 -21.09
C ASP A 36 34.62 10.64 -20.78
N THR A 37 34.36 10.04 -19.63
CA THR A 37 35.03 8.81 -19.20
C THR A 37 34.14 7.68 -19.67
N THR A 38 34.50 7.13 -20.81
CA THR A 38 34.06 5.83 -21.30
C THR A 38 34.04 4.83 -20.14
N ALA A 39 32.91 4.14 -20.00
CA ALA A 39 32.59 3.21 -18.92
C ALA A 39 33.77 2.35 -18.46
N LEU A 40 34.07 2.40 -17.17
CA LEU A 40 34.95 1.46 -16.50
C LEU A 40 34.31 0.06 -16.50
N PRO A 41 35.09 -1.02 -16.68
CA PRO A 41 34.59 -2.39 -16.69
C PRO A 41 34.07 -2.80 -15.31
N ALA A 42 32.92 -3.46 -15.29
CA ALA A 42 32.28 -3.98 -14.10
C ALA A 42 33.23 -4.88 -13.30
N SER A 43 33.49 -4.48 -12.04
CA SER A 43 34.16 -5.30 -11.03
C SER A 43 33.19 -6.36 -10.52
N PHE A 44 33.65 -7.61 -10.47
CA PHE A 44 33.05 -8.71 -9.71
C PHE A 44 32.81 -8.30 -8.22
N PRO A 45 31.85 -8.93 -7.50
CA PRO A 45 31.07 -10.10 -7.89
C PRO A 45 29.68 -9.81 -8.48
N GLU A 46 29.37 -10.65 -9.47
CA GLU A 46 28.10 -10.93 -10.14
C GLU A 46 26.88 -10.10 -9.71
N SER A 47 26.38 -9.27 -10.64
CA SER A 47 24.93 -9.04 -10.69
C SER A 47 24.27 -10.40 -10.93
N PRO A 48 23.46 -10.92 -9.99
CA PRO A 48 22.92 -12.25 -10.13
C PRO A 48 21.95 -12.23 -11.33
N LEU A 49 22.34 -12.93 -12.39
CA LEU A 49 21.42 -13.34 -13.44
C LEU A 49 20.49 -14.48 -12.97
N ILE A 50 20.62 -14.92 -11.71
CA ILE A 50 19.59 -15.67 -10.99
C ILE A 50 18.51 -14.67 -10.54
N SER A 51 17.54 -14.43 -11.42
CA SER A 51 16.36 -13.58 -11.21
C SER A 51 16.67 -12.15 -10.71
N ALA A 52 16.92 -11.23 -11.63
CA ALA A 52 17.00 -9.78 -11.33
C ALA A 52 15.66 -9.17 -10.84
N ARG A 53 14.66 -9.98 -10.47
CA ARG A 53 13.42 -9.56 -9.80
C ARG A 53 13.20 -10.42 -8.56
N PRO A 54 13.10 -9.83 -7.36
CA PRO A 54 12.93 -10.59 -6.13
C PRO A 54 11.61 -11.36 -6.16
N LEU A 55 11.64 -12.66 -5.79
CA LEU A 55 10.48 -13.54 -5.58
C LEU A 55 9.30 -12.86 -4.83
N ARG A 56 9.61 -11.88 -3.98
CA ARG A 56 8.66 -11.04 -3.24
C ARG A 56 7.67 -10.28 -4.14
N TYR A 57 8.10 -9.82 -5.32
CA TYR A 57 7.24 -9.09 -6.25
C TYR A 57 6.14 -9.99 -6.84
N ASN A 58 6.47 -11.27 -7.09
CA ASN A 58 5.51 -12.23 -7.62
C ASN A 58 4.45 -12.63 -6.57
N VAL A 59 4.84 -12.77 -5.31
CA VAL A 59 3.88 -13.08 -4.22
C VAL A 59 2.91 -11.93 -4.00
N GLN A 60 3.40 -10.69 -3.97
CA GLN A 60 2.54 -9.51 -3.84
C GLN A 60 1.59 -9.35 -5.03
N LEU A 61 2.08 -9.56 -6.26
CA LEU A 61 1.25 -9.51 -7.46
C LEU A 61 0.16 -10.60 -7.44
N ASN A 62 0.50 -11.82 -7.03
CA ASN A 62 -0.47 -12.91 -6.91
C ASN A 62 -1.54 -12.61 -5.84
N GLN A 63 -1.13 -12.03 -4.70
CA GLN A 63 -2.06 -11.57 -3.67
C GLN A 63 -3.00 -10.48 -4.20
N GLN A 64 -2.47 -9.49 -4.91
CA GLN A 64 -3.27 -8.45 -5.56
C GLN A 64 -4.25 -9.03 -6.59
N LEU A 65 -3.79 -9.96 -7.44
CA LEU A 65 -4.64 -10.61 -8.44
C LEU A 65 -5.76 -11.42 -7.76
N THR A 66 -5.43 -12.18 -6.72
CA THR A 66 -6.41 -12.94 -5.94
C THR A 66 -7.43 -12.01 -5.30
N ALA A 67 -6.97 -10.91 -4.69
CA ALA A 67 -7.83 -9.91 -4.08
C ALA A 67 -8.77 -9.26 -5.10
N VAL A 68 -8.26 -8.89 -6.27
CA VAL A 68 -9.04 -8.34 -7.38
C VAL A 68 -10.09 -9.33 -7.88
N GLN A 69 -9.74 -10.61 -8.03
CA GLN A 69 -10.66 -11.65 -8.47
C GLN A 69 -11.76 -11.92 -7.45
N GLN A 70 -11.42 -12.00 -6.16
CA GLN A 70 -12.38 -12.18 -5.07
C GLN A 70 -13.35 -10.99 -4.99
N ALA A 71 -12.84 -9.76 -5.07
CA ALA A 71 -13.66 -8.56 -5.09
C ALA A 71 -14.60 -8.51 -6.30
N ASP A 72 -14.11 -8.75 -7.52
CA ASP A 72 -14.94 -8.72 -8.74
C ASP A 72 -16.01 -9.83 -8.71
N SER A 73 -15.64 -11.04 -8.28
CA SER A 73 -16.57 -12.16 -8.16
C SER A 73 -17.70 -11.83 -7.18
N PHE A 74 -17.36 -11.34 -5.98
CA PHE A 74 -18.36 -10.96 -4.98
C PHE A 74 -19.28 -9.82 -5.47
N LEU A 75 -18.71 -8.74 -6.02
CA LEU A 75 -19.49 -7.61 -6.50
C LEU A 75 -20.37 -7.98 -7.69
N SER A 76 -19.88 -8.81 -8.62
CA SER A 76 -20.66 -9.28 -9.77
C SER A 76 -21.83 -10.17 -9.33
N GLN A 77 -21.61 -11.07 -8.37
CA GLN A 77 -22.68 -11.91 -7.82
C GLN A 77 -23.73 -11.08 -7.09
N THR A 78 -23.29 -10.11 -6.28
CA THR A 78 -24.17 -9.20 -5.54
C THR A 78 -25.03 -8.36 -6.49
N GLU A 79 -24.43 -7.78 -7.53
CA GLU A 79 -25.16 -7.02 -8.56
C GLU A 79 -26.22 -7.88 -9.26
N SER A 80 -25.85 -9.10 -9.64
CA SER A 80 -26.74 -10.03 -10.33
C SER A 80 -27.94 -10.40 -9.46
N GLN A 81 -27.72 -10.69 -8.17
CA GLN A 81 -28.78 -10.98 -7.21
C GLN A 81 -29.66 -9.76 -6.93
N LEU A 82 -29.09 -8.55 -6.86
CA LEU A 82 -29.88 -7.33 -6.73
C LEU A 82 -30.78 -7.12 -7.95
N LEU A 83 -30.28 -7.28 -9.18
CA LEU A 83 -31.10 -7.16 -10.38
C LEU A 83 -32.23 -8.21 -10.42
N GLN A 84 -31.93 -9.45 -10.03
CA GLN A 84 -32.93 -10.52 -9.91
C GLN A 84 -33.98 -10.22 -8.84
N LEU A 85 -33.56 -9.72 -7.68
CA LEU A 85 -34.45 -9.31 -6.60
C LEU A 85 -35.40 -8.21 -7.08
N ARG A 86 -34.87 -7.18 -7.75
CA ARG A 86 -35.68 -6.09 -8.33
C ARG A 86 -36.70 -6.62 -9.34
N HIS A 87 -36.29 -7.50 -10.24
CA HIS A 87 -37.20 -8.10 -11.22
C HIS A 87 -38.29 -8.94 -10.54
N SER A 88 -37.93 -9.76 -9.55
CA SER A 88 -38.88 -10.57 -8.78
C SER A 88 -39.87 -9.69 -7.99
N ALA A 89 -39.45 -8.54 -7.49
CA ALA A 89 -40.31 -7.61 -6.77
C ALA A 89 -41.34 -6.90 -7.67
N ALA A 90 -41.00 -6.68 -8.94
CA ALA A 90 -41.95 -6.19 -9.94
C ALA A 90 -43.08 -7.21 -10.18
N HIS A 91 -42.78 -8.51 -10.06
CA HIS A 91 -43.73 -9.62 -10.21
C HIS A 91 -44.16 -10.25 -8.88
N ALA A 92 -43.97 -9.55 -7.75
CA ALA A 92 -44.18 -10.09 -6.40
C ALA A 92 -45.62 -10.60 -6.18
N SER A 93 -46.62 -9.95 -6.79
CA SER A 93 -48.03 -10.33 -6.68
C SER A 93 -48.33 -11.71 -7.30
N ALA A 94 -47.57 -12.13 -8.32
CA ALA A 94 -47.77 -13.40 -9.00
C ALA A 94 -46.91 -14.53 -8.44
N ARG A 95 -45.73 -14.22 -7.87
CA ARG A 95 -44.73 -15.20 -7.43
C ARG A 95 -43.99 -14.77 -6.15
N PRO A 96 -44.68 -14.68 -4.99
CA PRO A 96 -44.07 -14.24 -3.74
C PRO A 96 -42.95 -15.16 -3.24
N ASP A 97 -43.02 -16.45 -3.54
CA ASP A 97 -41.99 -17.41 -3.10
C ASP A 97 -40.64 -17.17 -3.81
N THR A 98 -40.68 -16.76 -5.08
CA THR A 98 -39.46 -16.44 -5.82
C THR A 98 -38.77 -15.20 -5.26
N LEU A 99 -39.54 -14.18 -4.87
CA LEU A 99 -39.03 -12.98 -4.21
C LEU A 99 -38.32 -13.33 -2.90
N ARG A 100 -38.95 -14.15 -2.05
CA ARG A 100 -38.35 -14.59 -0.78
C ARG A 100 -37.09 -15.41 -1.00
N GLN A 101 -37.06 -16.28 -2.00
CA GLN A 101 -35.88 -17.08 -2.32
C GLN A 101 -34.71 -16.20 -2.76
N GLN A 102 -34.96 -15.21 -3.64
CA GLN A 102 -33.94 -14.26 -4.08
C GLN A 102 -33.42 -13.41 -2.91
N ALA A 103 -34.32 -12.96 -2.03
CA ALA A 103 -33.96 -12.20 -0.84
C ALA A 103 -33.09 -13.03 0.14
N LYS A 104 -33.42 -14.32 0.33
CA LYS A 104 -32.58 -15.25 1.12
C LYS A 104 -31.20 -15.45 0.51
N GLY A 105 -31.11 -15.58 -0.81
CA GLY A 105 -29.83 -15.67 -1.53
C GLY A 105 -28.95 -14.45 -1.28
N LEU A 106 -29.54 -13.26 -1.36
CA LEU A 106 -28.86 -12.00 -1.08
C LEU A 106 -28.40 -11.90 0.37
N LEU A 107 -29.25 -12.25 1.34
CA LEU A 107 -28.87 -12.28 2.75
C LEU A 107 -27.65 -13.18 2.99
N ASN A 108 -27.65 -14.38 2.41
CA ASN A 108 -26.52 -15.30 2.56
C ASN A 108 -25.22 -14.74 1.96
N LEU A 109 -25.28 -14.08 0.79
CA LEU A 109 -24.11 -13.42 0.21
C LEU A 109 -23.59 -12.29 1.10
N LEU A 110 -24.47 -11.45 1.63
CA LEU A 110 -24.10 -10.30 2.46
C LEU A 110 -23.54 -10.74 3.81
N ASP A 111 -24.11 -11.77 4.43
CA ASP A 111 -23.63 -12.33 5.69
C ASP A 111 -22.24 -12.97 5.54
N ASN A 112 -22.01 -13.67 4.41
CA ASN A 112 -20.72 -14.30 4.09
C ASN A 112 -19.77 -13.38 3.32
N ARG A 113 -20.06 -12.08 3.22
CA ARG A 113 -19.29 -11.10 2.44
C ARG A 113 -17.81 -11.12 2.77
N ALA A 114 -17.46 -11.05 4.05
CA ALA A 114 -16.07 -11.04 4.52
C ALA A 114 -15.30 -12.27 4.05
N GLN A 115 -15.94 -13.45 4.07
CA GLN A 115 -15.35 -14.72 3.64
C GLN A 115 -15.24 -14.83 2.12
N ILE A 116 -16.31 -14.49 1.38
CA ILE A 116 -16.36 -14.62 -0.08
C ILE A 116 -15.44 -13.59 -0.77
N SER A 117 -15.42 -12.36 -0.26
CA SER A 117 -14.56 -11.30 -0.79
C SER A 117 -13.13 -11.33 -0.24
N GLY A 118 -12.82 -12.17 0.75
CA GLY A 118 -11.50 -12.19 1.39
C GLY A 118 -11.15 -10.88 2.12
N ASN A 119 -12.15 -10.19 2.70
CA ASN A 119 -12.03 -8.85 3.31
C ASN A 119 -11.52 -7.74 2.36
N THR A 120 -11.62 -7.94 1.04
CA THR A 120 -11.20 -6.94 0.04
C THR A 120 -12.28 -5.92 -0.28
N VAL A 121 -13.54 -6.24 0.03
CA VAL A 121 -14.67 -5.33 -0.05
C VAL A 121 -14.99 -4.89 1.37
N ASP A 122 -15.49 -3.68 1.59
CA ASP A 122 -16.00 -3.20 2.88
C ASP A 122 -17.54 -3.28 2.96
N ARG A 123 -18.12 -2.78 4.06
CA ARG A 123 -19.58 -2.76 4.28
C ARG A 123 -20.31 -1.74 3.40
N HIS A 124 -19.59 -0.78 2.82
CA HIS A 124 -20.08 0.21 1.85
C HIS A 124 -19.80 -0.21 0.40
N PHE A 125 -19.37 -1.46 0.19
CA PHE A 125 -18.95 -2.02 -1.11
C PHE A 125 -17.75 -1.32 -1.76
N ASN A 126 -16.97 -0.53 -1.02
CA ASN A 126 -15.68 -0.05 -1.51
C ASN A 126 -14.67 -1.19 -1.56
N VAL A 127 -13.83 -1.14 -2.59
CA VAL A 127 -12.78 -2.15 -2.78
C VAL A 127 -11.46 -1.63 -2.23
N THR A 128 -10.89 -2.38 -1.28
CA THR A 128 -9.56 -2.20 -0.71
C THR A 128 -8.70 -3.42 -1.03
N LEU A 129 -7.87 -3.32 -2.09
CA LEU A 129 -7.00 -4.40 -2.55
C LEU A 129 -5.75 -4.60 -1.68
N GLU A 130 -5.33 -3.54 -1.00
CA GLU A 130 -4.17 -3.53 -0.11
C GLU A 130 -4.62 -2.97 1.25
N GLY A 131 -4.46 -3.77 2.30
CA GLY A 131 -4.88 -3.42 3.65
C GLY A 131 -6.07 -4.23 4.14
N LYS A 132 -6.62 -3.81 5.27
CA LYS A 132 -7.77 -4.47 5.91
C LYS A 132 -8.99 -3.57 5.81
N SER A 133 -10.16 -4.18 5.61
CA SER A 133 -11.42 -3.45 5.71
C SER A 133 -11.59 -2.85 7.11
N GLN A 134 -11.99 -1.58 7.17
CA GLN A 134 -12.18 -0.83 8.41
C GLN A 134 -13.65 -0.48 8.60
N VAL A 135 -14.06 -0.43 9.86
CA VAL A 135 -15.38 0.02 10.28
C VAL A 135 -15.24 1.34 11.01
N ASN A 136 -15.94 2.35 10.51
CA ASN A 136 -16.06 3.64 11.18
C ASN A 136 -17.22 3.60 12.18
N PHE A 137 -17.01 4.25 13.32
CA PHE A 137 -18.00 4.36 14.38
C PHE A 137 -17.76 5.63 15.20
N THR A 138 -18.78 6.04 15.94
CA THR A 138 -18.71 7.11 16.93
C THR A 138 -18.92 6.52 18.32
N LEU A 139 -18.34 7.18 19.32
CA LEU A 139 -18.58 6.82 20.71
C LEU A 139 -19.65 7.77 21.28
N PRO A 140 -20.57 7.27 22.13
CA PRO A 140 -21.39 8.14 22.94
C PRO A 140 -20.48 9.05 23.77
N ASP A 141 -20.87 10.31 23.94
CA ASP A 141 -20.07 11.30 24.66
C ASP A 141 -18.67 11.57 24.06
N SER A 142 -18.45 11.30 22.76
CA SER A 142 -17.18 11.61 22.08
C SER A 142 -16.83 13.10 22.17
N ASP A 143 -17.83 13.99 22.18
CA ASP A 143 -17.61 15.43 22.35
C ASP A 143 -17.00 15.76 23.72
N LYS A 144 -17.34 15.01 24.78
CA LYS A 144 -16.73 15.18 26.11
C LYS A 144 -15.24 14.85 26.11
N LEU A 145 -14.79 13.96 25.22
CA LEU A 145 -13.36 13.68 25.06
C LEU A 145 -12.61 14.90 24.54
N LEU A 146 -13.22 15.63 23.59
CA LEU A 146 -12.64 16.81 22.95
C LEU A 146 -12.75 18.09 23.76
N GLN A 147 -13.67 18.15 24.73
CA GLN A 147 -13.84 19.32 25.58
C GLN A 147 -12.52 19.70 26.26
N SER A 148 -12.13 20.96 26.07
CA SER A 148 -10.99 21.54 26.78
C SER A 148 -11.32 21.58 28.26
N GLY A 149 -10.49 20.93 29.07
CA GLY A 149 -10.73 20.79 30.49
C GLY A 149 -9.47 20.48 31.26
N GLU A 150 -9.63 20.07 32.50
CA GLU A 150 -8.51 19.66 33.34
C GLU A 150 -7.80 18.42 32.80
N ALA A 151 -6.55 18.25 33.23
CA ALA A 151 -5.85 17.00 33.00
C ALA A 151 -6.62 15.85 33.66
N GLU A 152 -6.81 14.77 32.92
CA GLU A 152 -7.53 13.57 33.35
C GLU A 152 -6.90 12.34 32.70
N THR A 153 -6.77 11.26 33.45
CA THR A 153 -6.36 9.96 32.90
C THR A 153 -7.57 9.05 32.71
N LEU A 154 -7.87 8.72 31.46
CA LEU A 154 -8.92 7.79 31.09
C LEU A 154 -8.37 6.37 30.93
N VAL A 155 -8.94 5.40 31.61
CA VAL A 155 -8.63 3.98 31.45
C VAL A 155 -9.69 3.33 30.60
N PHE A 156 -9.32 2.97 29.38
CA PHE A 156 -10.14 2.17 28.49
C PHE A 156 -9.88 0.69 28.73
N SER A 157 -10.93 -0.12 28.76
CA SER A 157 -10.80 -1.57 28.81
C SER A 157 -11.65 -2.25 27.75
N LEU A 158 -11.02 -3.22 27.07
CA LEU A 158 -11.65 -4.05 26.06
C LEU A 158 -11.71 -5.49 26.57
N GLY A 159 -12.94 -5.96 26.83
CA GLY A 159 -13.20 -7.35 27.23
C GLY A 159 -12.97 -8.37 26.12
N GLY A 160 -13.05 -9.66 26.45
CA GLY A 160 -12.77 -10.81 25.58
C GLY A 160 -12.02 -11.90 26.34
N ASN A 161 -11.26 -12.76 25.64
CA ASN A 161 -10.48 -13.85 26.26
C ASN A 161 -9.41 -13.36 27.24
N LYS A 162 -8.88 -12.14 27.03
CA LYS A 162 -8.02 -11.42 27.96
C LYS A 162 -8.50 -9.98 28.03
N ARG A 163 -8.67 -9.45 29.23
CA ARG A 163 -9.04 -8.04 29.42
C ARG A 163 -7.83 -7.17 29.14
N GLU A 164 -7.90 -6.41 28.07
CA GLU A 164 -6.84 -5.47 27.71
C GLU A 164 -7.22 -4.09 28.25
N MET A 165 -6.25 -3.40 28.86
CA MET A 165 -6.44 -2.06 29.41
C MET A 165 -5.41 -1.11 28.83
N ALA A 166 -5.86 0.10 28.48
CA ALA A 166 -5.04 1.18 27.99
C ALA A 166 -5.40 2.47 28.72
N ALA A 167 -4.41 3.10 29.33
CA ALA A 167 -4.56 4.42 29.92
C ALA A 167 -4.24 5.49 28.87
N VAL A 168 -5.07 6.52 28.80
CA VAL A 168 -4.92 7.71 27.97
C VAL A 168 -4.90 8.91 28.89
N THR A 169 -3.77 9.58 29.00
CA THR A 169 -3.67 10.83 29.76
C THR A 169 -3.99 12.01 28.84
N LEU A 170 -5.04 12.74 29.16
CA LEU A 170 -5.44 13.95 28.46
C LEU A 170 -4.80 15.17 29.14
N PRO A 171 -4.07 16.03 28.40
CA PRO A 171 -3.43 17.19 28.97
C PRO A 171 -4.45 18.28 29.34
N LYS A 172 -4.12 19.10 30.35
CA LYS A 172 -4.91 20.28 30.74
C LYS A 172 -4.94 21.28 29.59
N ASN A 173 -6.14 21.73 29.19
CA ASN A 173 -6.35 22.66 28.08
C ASN A 173 -5.66 22.23 26.76
N GLY A 174 -5.58 20.91 26.51
CA GLY A 174 -5.04 20.39 25.26
C GLY A 174 -5.91 20.78 24.06
N SER A 175 -5.27 21.07 22.93
CA SER A 175 -6.00 21.21 21.66
C SER A 175 -6.67 19.89 21.27
N GLU A 176 -7.75 19.95 20.50
CA GLU A 176 -8.47 18.76 20.00
C GLU A 176 -7.52 17.79 19.27
N ARG A 177 -6.55 18.31 18.53
CA ARG A 177 -5.50 17.52 17.87
C ARG A 177 -4.61 16.77 18.87
N GLN A 178 -4.25 17.40 20.00
CA GLN A 178 -3.46 16.74 21.04
C GLN A 178 -4.29 15.65 21.72
N VAL A 179 -5.57 15.90 22.01
CA VAL A 179 -6.50 14.89 22.54
C VAL A 179 -6.56 13.67 21.61
N VAL A 180 -6.76 13.89 20.30
CA VAL A 180 -6.79 12.81 19.29
C VAL A 180 -5.47 12.05 19.22
N MET A 181 -4.32 12.73 19.35
CA MET A 181 -3.01 12.09 19.41
C MET A 181 -2.88 11.15 20.62
N HIS A 182 -3.29 11.61 21.81
CA HIS A 182 -3.26 10.79 23.03
C HIS A 182 -4.25 9.62 22.95
N LEU A 183 -5.44 9.83 22.39
CA LEU A 183 -6.41 8.77 22.12
C LEU A 183 -5.81 7.71 21.20
N ASN A 184 -5.19 8.11 20.09
CA ASN A 184 -4.52 7.20 19.16
C ASN A 184 -3.38 6.41 19.82
N GLN A 185 -2.62 7.04 20.72
CA GLN A 185 -1.53 6.37 21.44
C GLN A 185 -2.04 5.29 22.39
N GLY A 186 -3.14 5.52 23.12
CA GLY A 186 -3.70 4.51 24.03
C GLY A 186 -4.58 3.47 23.31
N LEU A 187 -5.52 3.93 22.50
CA LEU A 187 -6.49 3.09 21.80
C LEU A 187 -5.87 2.31 20.63
N GLY A 188 -4.70 2.72 20.14
CA GLY A 188 -3.96 1.99 19.11
C GLY A 188 -3.63 0.55 19.51
N ARG A 189 -3.51 0.25 20.82
CA ARG A 189 -3.35 -1.13 21.33
C ARG A 189 -4.54 -2.02 21.00
N PHE A 190 -5.74 -1.45 20.99
CA PHE A 190 -6.96 -2.15 20.58
C PHE A 190 -7.13 -2.20 19.05
N GLY A 191 -6.29 -1.48 18.31
CA GLY A 191 -6.43 -1.28 16.85
C GLY A 191 -7.51 -0.26 16.51
N VAL A 192 -7.88 0.61 17.47
CA VAL A 192 -8.84 1.69 17.26
C VAL A 192 -8.08 2.98 17.00
N HIS A 193 -8.46 3.68 15.94
CA HIS A 193 -7.87 4.96 15.53
C HIS A 193 -8.92 6.05 15.59
N ALA A 194 -8.62 7.13 16.31
CA ALA A 194 -9.43 8.34 16.36
C ALA A 194 -8.98 9.32 15.27
N ARG A 195 -9.95 9.93 14.58
CA ARG A 195 -9.76 11.01 13.64
C ARG A 195 -10.75 12.13 13.97
N GLN A 196 -10.30 13.36 13.80
CA GLN A 196 -11.19 14.51 13.85
C GLN A 196 -11.73 14.77 12.44
N ASP A 197 -13.05 14.89 12.32
CA ASP A 197 -13.72 15.27 11.08
C ASP A 197 -13.70 16.80 10.87
N GLY A 198 -13.98 17.27 9.66
CA GLY A 198 -14.01 18.70 9.31
C GLY A 198 -15.00 19.53 10.13
N ASN A 199 -16.01 18.88 10.71
CA ASN A 199 -17.01 19.49 11.58
C ASN A 199 -16.58 19.58 13.05
N GLY A 200 -15.35 19.18 13.37
CA GLY A 200 -14.79 19.21 14.72
C GLY A 200 -15.08 17.97 15.58
N SER A 201 -16.03 17.12 15.19
CA SER A 201 -16.34 15.86 15.90
C SER A 201 -15.28 14.77 15.70
N VAL A 202 -15.18 13.84 16.66
CA VAL A 202 -14.28 12.67 16.55
C VAL A 202 -15.03 11.46 16.00
N SER A 203 -14.47 10.90 14.92
CA SER A 203 -14.80 9.57 14.42
C SER A 203 -13.71 8.58 14.80
N PHE A 204 -14.10 7.33 15.00
CA PHE A 204 -13.18 6.23 15.29
C PHE A 204 -13.25 5.20 14.17
N SER A 205 -12.12 4.56 13.86
CA SER A 205 -12.07 3.42 12.94
C SER A 205 -11.36 2.23 13.57
N VAL A 206 -11.78 1.03 13.18
CA VAL A 206 -11.16 -0.24 13.62
C VAL A 206 -11.19 -1.25 12.48
N ASP A 207 -10.23 -2.18 12.46
CA ASP A 207 -10.29 -3.35 11.56
C ASP A 207 -11.62 -4.10 11.76
N GLU A 208 -12.31 -4.42 10.66
CA GLU A 208 -13.62 -5.09 10.70
C GLU A 208 -13.58 -6.42 11.47
N SER A 209 -12.49 -7.17 11.34
CA SER A 209 -12.24 -8.41 12.09
C SER A 209 -12.31 -8.25 13.63
N ARG A 210 -12.06 -7.04 14.15
CA ARG A 210 -12.07 -6.72 15.58
C ARG A 210 -13.34 -6.00 16.01
N TRP A 211 -14.14 -5.51 15.06
CA TRP A 211 -15.32 -4.70 15.32
C TRP A 211 -16.28 -5.38 16.31
N ALA A 212 -16.60 -6.66 16.12
CA ALA A 212 -17.52 -7.40 17.01
C ALA A 212 -17.08 -7.39 18.48
N ARG A 213 -15.77 -7.36 18.76
CA ARG A 213 -15.21 -7.27 20.11
C ARG A 213 -15.32 -5.85 20.66
N VAL A 214 -14.99 -4.85 19.84
CA VAL A 214 -15.05 -3.42 20.22
C VAL A 214 -16.49 -2.97 20.49
N SER A 215 -17.44 -3.38 19.66
CA SER A 215 -18.84 -2.96 19.78
C SER A 215 -19.52 -3.47 21.06
N SER A 216 -19.10 -4.63 21.57
CA SER A 216 -19.76 -5.33 22.68
C SER A 216 -19.06 -5.21 24.02
N HIS A 217 -17.74 -4.99 24.05
CA HIS A 217 -16.93 -5.09 25.27
C HIS A 217 -16.10 -3.85 25.60
N LEU A 218 -16.31 -2.72 24.92
CA LEU A 218 -15.60 -1.47 25.19
C LEU A 218 -16.17 -0.77 26.43
N SER A 219 -15.30 -0.39 27.35
CA SER A 219 -15.66 0.39 28.53
C SER A 219 -14.60 1.44 28.83
N VAL A 220 -15.03 2.53 29.46
CA VAL A 220 -14.17 3.64 29.88
C VAL A 220 -14.33 3.89 31.37
N ARG A 221 -13.24 4.27 32.02
CA ARG A 221 -13.19 4.77 33.39
C ARG A 221 -12.42 6.09 33.38
N GLY A 222 -12.95 7.13 33.99
CA GLY A 222 -12.27 8.40 34.20
C GLY A 222 -11.97 8.69 35.67
N GLU A 223 -11.74 9.97 35.97
CA GLU A 223 -11.47 10.50 37.32
C GLU A 223 -12.61 11.40 37.81
N ASP A 224 -13.85 11.13 37.37
CA ASP A 224 -15.06 11.89 37.68
C ASP A 224 -15.11 13.32 37.10
N LYS A 225 -14.26 13.61 36.10
CA LYS A 225 -14.26 14.91 35.39
C LYS A 225 -15.05 14.82 34.09
N ARG A 226 -14.60 14.02 33.13
CA ARG A 226 -15.33 13.75 31.87
C ARG A 226 -16.11 12.45 31.94
N PHE A 227 -15.53 11.45 32.62
CA PHE A 227 -16.13 10.13 32.81
C PHE A 227 -16.06 9.72 34.28
N ASN A 228 -17.02 8.91 34.72
CA ASN A 228 -17.14 8.43 36.09
C ASN A 228 -15.91 7.59 36.54
N THR A 229 -15.71 7.49 37.85
CA THR A 229 -14.62 6.67 38.44
C THR A 229 -14.86 5.16 38.31
N SER A 230 -16.09 4.73 38.04
CA SER A 230 -16.43 3.33 37.71
C SER A 230 -16.31 3.05 36.21
N PHE A 231 -16.20 1.79 35.79
CA PHE A 231 -16.26 1.47 34.37
C PHE A 231 -17.68 1.69 33.84
N SER A 232 -17.82 2.60 32.88
CA SER A 232 -19.03 2.78 32.07
C SER A 232 -18.88 2.05 30.74
N ALA A 233 -19.89 1.28 30.34
CA ALA A 233 -19.89 0.62 29.03
C ALA A 233 -20.13 1.67 27.93
N LEU A 234 -19.24 1.74 26.95
CA LEU A 234 -19.42 2.58 25.77
C LEU A 234 -20.04 1.71 24.68
N THR A 235 -21.29 1.96 24.32
CA THR A 235 -21.95 1.30 23.19
C THR A 235 -21.62 2.05 21.90
N PRO A 236 -20.63 1.60 21.11
CA PRO A 236 -20.19 2.36 19.95
C PRO A 236 -21.27 2.36 18.88
N GLN A 237 -21.58 3.54 18.33
CA GLN A 237 -22.57 3.69 17.27
C GLN A 237 -21.87 3.55 15.93
N VAL A 238 -22.21 2.50 15.19
CA VAL A 238 -21.60 2.24 13.90
C VAL A 238 -22.15 3.17 12.83
N GLU A 239 -21.30 3.60 11.91
CA GLU A 239 -21.75 4.34 10.73
C GLU A 239 -22.68 3.43 9.89
N PRO A 240 -23.87 3.92 9.48
CA PRO A 240 -24.79 3.13 8.67
C PRO A 240 -24.15 2.82 7.31
N ALA A 241 -24.01 1.53 6.99
CA ALA A 241 -23.41 1.10 5.73
C ALA A 241 -24.45 0.64 4.71
N ILE A 242 -24.12 0.78 3.42
CA ILE A 242 -24.98 0.36 2.31
C ILE A 242 -25.32 -1.13 2.42
N GLY A 243 -24.36 -1.97 2.84
CA GLY A 243 -24.59 -3.39 3.08
C GLY A 243 -25.65 -3.67 4.14
N ASP A 244 -25.70 -2.89 5.22
CA ASP A 244 -26.72 -3.06 6.27
C ASP A 244 -28.10 -2.71 5.76
N THR A 245 -28.19 -1.65 4.97
CA THR A 245 -29.42 -1.25 4.28
C THR A 245 -29.93 -2.36 3.36
N LEU A 246 -29.04 -2.97 2.57
CA LEU A 246 -29.40 -4.11 1.72
C LEU A 246 -29.82 -5.34 2.53
N MET A 247 -29.18 -5.62 3.67
CA MET A 247 -29.60 -6.71 4.55
C MET A 247 -31.02 -6.47 5.10
N GLN A 248 -31.35 -5.23 5.49
CA GLN A 248 -32.71 -4.91 5.94
C GLN A 248 -33.74 -5.03 4.82
N ILE A 249 -33.40 -4.59 3.61
CA ILE A 249 -34.23 -4.74 2.42
C ILE A 249 -34.48 -6.23 2.12
N ALA A 250 -33.43 -7.04 2.19
CA ALA A 250 -33.52 -8.47 1.94
C ALA A 250 -34.28 -9.21 3.07
N ALA A 251 -34.25 -8.70 4.30
CA ALA A 251 -35.09 -9.21 5.40
C ALA A 251 -36.58 -8.88 5.20
N GLN A 252 -36.90 -7.77 4.53
CA GLN A 252 -38.27 -7.31 4.28
C GLN A 252 -38.50 -7.00 2.79
N PRO A 253 -38.49 -8.03 1.92
CA PRO A 253 -38.51 -7.81 0.47
C PRO A 253 -39.82 -7.22 -0.04
N GLU A 254 -40.92 -7.34 0.72
CA GLU A 254 -42.21 -6.73 0.38
C GLU A 254 -42.16 -5.19 0.38
N ARG A 255 -41.30 -4.61 1.22
CA ARG A 255 -41.07 -3.15 1.29
C ARG A 255 -40.06 -2.64 0.26
N LEU A 256 -39.58 -3.50 -0.64
CA LEU A 256 -38.58 -3.11 -1.64
C LEU A 256 -39.04 -1.94 -2.51
N ARG A 257 -40.35 -1.85 -2.82
CA ARG A 257 -40.88 -0.74 -3.63
C ARG A 257 -40.72 0.61 -2.93
N GLU A 258 -40.88 0.64 -1.61
CA GLU A 258 -40.72 1.85 -0.79
C GLU A 258 -39.24 2.23 -0.66
N ARG A 259 -38.36 1.22 -0.58
CA ARG A 259 -36.89 1.38 -0.42
C ARG A 259 -36.11 1.28 -1.73
N GLY A 260 -36.78 1.45 -2.88
CA GLY A 260 -36.18 1.25 -4.19
C GLY A 260 -35.01 2.20 -4.49
N ALA A 261 -35.05 3.42 -3.94
CA ALA A 261 -33.98 4.40 -4.11
C ALA A 261 -32.66 3.92 -3.48
N GLU A 262 -32.71 3.38 -2.26
CA GLU A 262 -31.54 2.87 -1.54
C GLU A 262 -30.88 1.70 -2.30
N MET A 263 -31.70 0.85 -2.92
CA MET A 263 -31.21 -0.24 -3.77
C MET A 263 -30.51 0.28 -5.03
N LEU A 264 -31.04 1.33 -5.65
CA LEU A 264 -30.42 1.95 -6.83
C LEU A 264 -29.07 2.58 -6.47
N THR A 265 -28.99 3.29 -5.33
CA THR A 265 -27.72 3.83 -4.82
C THR A 265 -26.70 2.71 -4.57
N ALA A 266 -27.14 1.57 -4.03
CA ALA A 266 -26.26 0.42 -3.85
C ALA A 266 -25.77 -0.17 -5.18
N LEU A 267 -26.65 -0.30 -6.18
CA LEU A 267 -26.28 -0.76 -7.53
C LEU A 267 -25.31 0.20 -8.22
N GLU A 268 -25.53 1.50 -8.11
CA GLU A 268 -24.63 2.52 -8.65
C GLU A 268 -23.25 2.43 -8.00
N GLN A 269 -23.20 2.30 -6.66
CA GLN A 269 -21.94 2.12 -5.95
C GLN A 269 -21.22 0.85 -6.40
N ILE A 270 -21.92 -0.29 -6.50
CA ILE A 270 -21.32 -1.56 -6.94
C ILE A 270 -20.80 -1.45 -8.38
N THR A 271 -21.59 -0.91 -9.29
CA THR A 271 -21.19 -0.75 -10.71
C THR A 271 -19.98 0.17 -10.86
N PHE A 272 -19.95 1.28 -10.10
CA PHE A 272 -18.81 2.19 -10.05
C PHE A 272 -17.53 1.50 -9.56
N GLN A 273 -17.63 0.73 -8.47
CA GLN A 273 -16.49 0.00 -7.90
C GLN A 273 -16.01 -1.13 -8.82
N ARG A 274 -16.92 -1.82 -9.52
CA ARG A 274 -16.57 -2.78 -10.57
C ARG A 274 -15.85 -2.11 -11.75
N GLY A 275 -16.27 -0.92 -12.15
CA GLY A 275 -15.56 -0.12 -13.15
C GLY A 275 -14.11 0.17 -12.74
N LYS A 276 -13.90 0.57 -11.48
CA LYS A 276 -12.55 0.75 -10.91
C LYS A 276 -11.73 -0.54 -10.90
N LEU A 277 -12.35 -1.67 -10.54
CA LEU A 277 -11.70 -2.97 -10.55
C LEU A 277 -11.25 -3.39 -11.94
N ARG A 278 -12.07 -3.17 -12.98
CA ARG A 278 -11.68 -3.45 -14.37
C ARG A 278 -10.45 -2.65 -14.80
N PHE A 279 -10.38 -1.38 -14.42
CA PHE A 279 -9.20 -0.57 -14.67
C PHE A 279 -7.95 -1.11 -13.95
N GLN A 280 -8.10 -1.58 -12.71
CA GLN A 280 -7.00 -2.22 -11.96
C GLN A 280 -6.59 -3.56 -12.58
N GLN A 281 -7.53 -4.38 -13.05
CA GLN A 281 -7.26 -5.63 -13.77
C GLN A 281 -6.42 -5.37 -15.01
N GLU A 282 -6.77 -4.36 -15.80
CA GLU A 282 -6.01 -4.00 -17.00
C GLU A 282 -4.59 -3.54 -16.65
N ARG A 283 -4.44 -2.72 -15.59
CA ARG A 283 -3.11 -2.33 -15.10
C ARG A 283 -2.27 -3.51 -14.64
N VAL A 284 -2.88 -4.47 -13.95
CA VAL A 284 -2.22 -5.72 -13.52
C VAL A 284 -1.82 -6.54 -14.75
N ARG A 285 -2.69 -6.63 -15.76
CA ARG A 285 -2.42 -7.33 -17.02
C ARG A 285 -1.26 -6.70 -17.79
N THR A 286 -1.28 -5.39 -18.04
CA THR A 286 -0.17 -4.68 -18.71
C THR A 286 1.13 -4.85 -17.93
N ARG A 287 1.07 -4.85 -16.60
CA ARG A 287 2.23 -5.11 -15.75
C ARG A 287 2.76 -6.52 -15.96
N ILE A 288 1.91 -7.54 -15.94
CA ILE A 288 2.27 -8.95 -16.21
C ILE A 288 2.89 -9.09 -17.60
N GLU A 289 2.30 -8.48 -18.62
CA GLU A 289 2.82 -8.47 -19.99
C GLU A 289 4.20 -7.79 -20.06
N GLY A 290 4.41 -6.69 -19.33
CA GLY A 290 5.74 -6.08 -19.17
C GLY A 290 6.72 -6.87 -18.29
N MET A 291 6.27 -7.90 -17.56
CA MET A 291 7.14 -8.86 -16.87
C MET A 291 7.46 -10.08 -17.73
N ALA A 292 6.54 -10.49 -18.59
CA ALA A 292 6.76 -11.51 -19.59
C ALA A 292 7.69 -10.92 -20.65
N THR A 293 9.00 -10.88 -20.37
CA THR A 293 10.01 -10.63 -21.40
C THR A 293 9.86 -11.72 -22.45
N PRO A 294 9.30 -11.43 -23.64
CA PRO A 294 9.34 -12.40 -24.71
C PRO A 294 10.80 -12.42 -25.16
N TYR A 295 11.57 -13.39 -24.67
CA TYR A 295 12.85 -13.66 -25.30
C TYR A 295 12.54 -14.22 -26.68
N GLU A 296 12.76 -13.41 -27.71
CA GLU A 296 12.94 -13.95 -29.05
C GLU A 296 14.03 -15.04 -28.97
N PRO A 297 13.83 -16.24 -29.55
CA PRO A 297 14.80 -17.33 -29.45
C PRO A 297 16.23 -16.91 -29.82
N GLN A 298 16.36 -15.96 -30.75
CA GLN A 298 17.65 -15.37 -31.15
C GLN A 298 18.30 -14.50 -30.06
N GLN A 299 17.51 -13.76 -29.27
CA GLN A 299 18.01 -12.94 -28.17
C GLN A 299 18.45 -13.81 -26.98
N ALA A 300 17.72 -14.91 -26.70
CA ALA A 300 18.17 -15.88 -25.69
C ALA A 300 19.50 -16.54 -26.09
N LEU A 301 19.67 -16.85 -27.39
CA LEU A 301 20.90 -17.42 -27.93
C LEU A 301 22.07 -16.45 -27.85
N SER A 302 21.89 -15.19 -28.24
CA SER A 302 22.95 -14.17 -28.19
C SER A 302 23.37 -13.83 -26.75
N VAL A 303 22.42 -13.78 -25.82
CA VAL A 303 22.71 -13.60 -24.38
C VAL A 303 23.47 -14.80 -23.82
N SER A 304 23.12 -16.02 -24.23
CA SER A 304 23.84 -17.24 -23.81
C SER A 304 25.26 -17.29 -24.39
N GLN A 305 25.45 -16.88 -25.64
CA GLN A 305 26.76 -16.82 -26.29
C GLN A 305 27.66 -15.78 -25.63
N THR A 306 27.16 -14.56 -25.41
CA THR A 306 27.91 -13.50 -24.74
C THR A 306 28.28 -13.88 -23.31
N LEU A 307 27.39 -14.55 -22.57
CA LEU A 307 27.72 -15.10 -21.25
C LEU A 307 28.84 -16.16 -21.34
N GLY A 308 28.75 -17.08 -22.30
CA GLY A 308 29.78 -18.09 -22.55
C GLY A 308 31.15 -17.48 -22.86
N GLU A 309 31.19 -16.46 -23.72
CA GLU A 309 32.39 -15.71 -24.06
C GLU A 309 32.96 -14.99 -22.83
N HIS A 310 32.11 -14.36 -22.01
CA HIS A 310 32.55 -13.69 -20.77
C HIS A 310 33.14 -14.67 -19.75
N LEU A 311 32.50 -15.83 -19.55
CA LEU A 311 33.02 -16.88 -18.65
C LEU A 311 34.35 -17.45 -19.17
N GLN A 312 34.45 -17.72 -20.46
CA GLN A 312 35.68 -18.21 -21.08
C GLN A 312 36.82 -17.19 -20.95
N ASN A 313 36.53 -15.91 -21.17
CA ASN A 313 37.49 -14.83 -21.01
C ASN A 313 37.92 -14.65 -19.55
N SER A 314 37.00 -14.80 -18.59
CA SER A 314 37.33 -14.74 -17.15
C SER A 314 38.28 -15.87 -16.72
N GLY A 315 38.09 -17.09 -17.23
CA GLY A 315 38.99 -18.22 -16.97
C GLY A 315 40.43 -17.95 -17.45
N SER A 316 40.58 -17.25 -18.57
CA SER A 316 41.89 -16.83 -19.08
C SER A 316 42.56 -15.73 -18.22
N GLN A 317 41.76 -14.89 -17.55
CA GLN A 317 42.28 -13.88 -16.63
C GLN A 317 42.79 -14.53 -15.33
N PHE A 318 42.07 -15.54 -14.83
CA PHE A 318 42.52 -16.34 -13.68
C PHE A 318 43.80 -17.12 -13.98
N SER A 319 43.92 -17.72 -15.17
CA SER A 319 45.14 -18.44 -15.55
C SER A 319 46.34 -17.51 -15.70
N ARG A 320 46.16 -16.31 -16.30
CA ARG A 320 47.21 -15.28 -16.38
C ARG A 320 47.63 -14.77 -15.00
N LEU A 321 46.68 -14.55 -14.10
CA LEU A 321 46.97 -14.12 -12.72
C LEU A 321 47.72 -15.21 -11.94
N THR A 322 47.35 -16.47 -12.12
CA THR A 322 48.04 -17.62 -11.52
C THR A 322 49.45 -17.79 -12.09
N GLN A 323 49.63 -17.58 -13.39
CA GLN A 323 50.94 -17.62 -14.06
C GLN A 323 51.84 -16.44 -13.65
N ALA A 324 51.27 -15.25 -13.44
CA ALA A 324 52.00 -14.11 -12.90
C ALA A 324 52.43 -14.35 -11.44
N LEU A 325 51.55 -14.92 -10.62
CA LEU A 325 51.86 -15.28 -9.23
C LEU A 325 52.95 -16.37 -9.15
N SER A 326 52.90 -17.39 -10.00
CA SER A 326 53.92 -18.44 -10.02
C SER A 326 55.28 -17.94 -10.53
N ALA A 327 55.28 -17.04 -11.53
CA ALA A 327 56.49 -16.35 -11.95
C ALA A 327 57.09 -15.51 -10.81
N GLN A 328 56.26 -14.75 -10.09
CA GLN A 328 56.69 -13.93 -8.96
C GLN A 328 57.21 -14.77 -7.77
N ALA A 329 56.65 -15.97 -7.56
CA ALA A 329 57.14 -16.93 -6.57
C ALA A 329 58.53 -17.50 -6.93
N ASN A 330 58.79 -17.78 -8.21
CA ASN A 330 60.08 -18.33 -8.67
C ASN A 330 61.20 -17.30 -8.79
N VAL A 331 60.91 -16.00 -8.91
CA VAL A 331 61.92 -14.93 -8.91
C VAL A 331 62.75 -14.95 -7.63
N ARG A 332 62.14 -15.29 -6.47
CA ARG A 332 62.87 -15.36 -5.19
C ARG A 332 63.94 -16.46 -5.14
N LEU A 333 63.79 -17.53 -5.92
CA LEU A 333 64.79 -18.60 -6.00
C LEU A 333 66.02 -18.16 -6.83
N GLY A 334 65.79 -17.37 -7.88
CA GLY A 334 66.86 -16.80 -8.71
C GLY A 334 67.71 -15.76 -7.98
N THR A 335 67.10 -14.96 -7.10
CA THR A 335 67.83 -14.00 -6.25
C THR A 335 68.71 -14.70 -5.22
N VAL A 336 68.28 -15.84 -4.67
CA VAL A 336 69.08 -16.62 -3.72
C VAL A 336 70.28 -17.29 -4.42
N LYS A 337 70.12 -17.77 -5.66
CA LYS A 337 71.23 -18.35 -6.43
C LYS A 337 72.31 -17.32 -6.79
N ASN A 338 71.96 -16.07 -7.02
CA ASN A 338 72.91 -14.97 -7.24
C ASN A 338 73.62 -14.49 -5.96
N LEU A 339 73.15 -14.89 -4.77
CA LEU A 339 73.78 -14.56 -3.48
C LEU A 339 74.64 -15.71 -2.92
N LEU A 340 74.65 -16.87 -3.59
CA LEU A 340 75.37 -18.09 -3.19
C LEU A 340 76.38 -18.57 -4.26
N GLY A 341 76.69 -17.72 -5.24
CA GLY A 341 77.71 -17.96 -6.28
C GLY A 341 78.95 -17.13 -6.05
#